data_AF-A0A2S8PE92-F1
#
_entry.id   AF-A0A2S8PE92-F1
#
_cell.length_a   1.000
_cell.length_b   1.000
_cell.length_c   1.000
_cell.angle_alpha   90.00
_cell.angle_beta   90.00
_cell.angle_gamma   90.00
#
_symmetry.space_group_name_H-M   'P 1'
#
loop_
_entity.id
_entity.type
_entity.pdbx_description
1 polymer ?
#
loop_
_entity_poly.entity_id
_entity_poly.type
_entity_poly.pdbx_seq_one_letter_code
_entity_poly.pdbx_strand_id
1 'polypeptide(L)'
;MINKRKFVYFVLVPLLLIGLVISLTPTSLFHEAATAQVDAPVRTGGTAGTQGKQAQGTHTQSKYYDVVVIGSEIQGVLLAREAQKQGLSVLILDPRSKPGGELIQGQMMFLDEPHDAKKRSLVQGEIKTLFDGYNSGKIRKTADFNRYYNRLIKGIPVQSGITVKSVTAAASGGSKKLLKSLTYRDPQGSVVTVEAGYWVENTDFNALTGKLNAKRITGMERISKVGHPDYMAATMMLKFKHVNWSKLHQAVLDDYPLTNVRDKYGGNTYVDWDFATGFSNITLKYKPRDPQLLLRGMNTSYQKGGEAIMNSLLIFDVNPSDPKSVQTALDKAQAEAPFILQFLRKNIPGFDRAELNGFPDYLYIRDYNRFETDYILTFSDVMNSRMFWDNVSIGGYALDLQGTRTVPKGIHLGQPDRYGIPLRSFELKGYNNVLVIGKNIGAAIEAYGSARIMPNTALAAQTIGIILGRELKQGKHLHDLNQEDFKRIHQYLKKEYHIKVDG
;
A
#
# COMPACT_ATOMS: atom_id res chain seq x y z
N MET A 1 -20.68 21.59 19.08
CA MET A 1 -20.44 20.19 18.63
C MET A 1 -21.44 19.83 17.55
N ILE A 2 -21.18 20.20 16.29
CA ILE A 2 -21.95 19.73 15.14
C ILE A 2 -21.15 18.57 14.55
N ASN A 3 -21.78 17.41 14.67
CA ASN A 3 -21.27 16.06 14.51
C ASN A 3 -21.14 15.72 13.00
N LYS A 4 -20.26 14.79 12.60
CA LYS A 4 -20.10 14.23 11.23
C LYS A 4 -21.41 13.58 10.74
N ARG A 5 -22.44 14.40 10.50
CA ARG A 5 -23.81 13.97 10.22
C ARG A 5 -24.23 14.53 8.88
N LYS A 6 -24.59 13.60 7.99
CA LYS A 6 -25.12 13.76 6.63
C LYS A 6 -24.00 13.79 5.58
N PHE A 7 -23.81 12.72 4.82
CA PHE A 7 -24.41 12.59 3.48
C PHE A 7 -24.17 11.21 2.84
N VAL A 8 -25.13 10.86 1.98
CA VAL A 8 -25.37 9.59 1.30
C VAL A 8 -24.98 9.74 -0.17
N TYR A 9 -24.43 8.68 -0.78
CA TYR A 9 -24.25 8.55 -2.22
C TYR A 9 -25.57 8.10 -2.85
N PHE A 10 -26.08 8.86 -3.82
CA PHE A 10 -27.09 8.38 -4.77
C PHE A 10 -26.54 8.54 -6.18
N VAL A 11 -26.31 7.42 -6.86
CA VAL A 11 -26.15 7.35 -8.32
C VAL A 11 -27.03 6.19 -8.79
N LEU A 12 -27.97 6.50 -9.68
CA LEU A 12 -28.84 5.55 -10.37
C LEU A 12 -28.00 4.64 -11.28
N VAL A 13 -28.20 3.32 -11.17
CA VAL A 13 -27.61 2.30 -12.05
C VAL A 13 -28.71 1.80 -13.00
N PRO A 14 -28.51 1.79 -14.32
CA PRO A 14 -29.38 1.04 -15.23
C PRO A 14 -28.95 -0.43 -15.27
N LEU A 15 -29.91 -1.32 -15.03
CA LEU A 15 -29.82 -2.77 -15.20
C LEU A 15 -29.59 -3.14 -16.67
N LEU A 16 -28.68 -4.09 -16.94
CA LEU A 16 -28.59 -4.79 -18.22
C LEU A 16 -28.52 -6.30 -17.97
N LEU A 17 -29.47 -7.00 -18.58
CA LEU A 17 -29.77 -8.42 -18.46
C LEU A 17 -28.73 -9.31 -19.16
N ILE A 18 -28.48 -10.46 -18.55
CA ILE A 18 -27.60 -11.55 -18.97
C ILE A 18 -28.30 -12.42 -20.03
N GLY A 19 -27.57 -12.75 -21.10
CA GLY A 19 -27.90 -13.85 -22.01
C GLY A 19 -26.85 -14.97 -21.88
N LEU A 20 -27.31 -16.13 -21.38
CA LEU A 20 -26.54 -17.36 -21.18
C LEU A 20 -26.62 -18.22 -22.46
N VAL A 21 -25.50 -18.76 -22.94
CA VAL A 21 -25.51 -19.90 -23.89
C VAL A 21 -24.52 -20.95 -23.40
N ILE A 22 -25.03 -22.17 -23.23
CA ILE A 22 -24.38 -23.40 -22.78
C ILE A 22 -23.98 -24.24 -24.02
N SER A 23 -23.05 -25.19 -23.80
CA SER A 23 -22.75 -26.42 -24.58
C SER A 23 -21.52 -26.33 -25.50
N LEU A 24 -20.67 -27.34 -25.70
CA LEU A 24 -20.50 -28.73 -25.22
C LEU A 24 -19.04 -29.14 -25.56
N THR A 25 -18.40 -29.97 -24.73
CA THR A 25 -17.13 -30.69 -25.04
C THR A 25 -17.39 -31.87 -26.00
N PRO A 26 -16.38 -32.47 -26.69
CA PRO A 26 -15.70 -33.63 -26.07
C PRO A 26 -14.22 -33.93 -26.50
N THR A 27 -13.50 -34.61 -25.60
CA THR A 27 -12.49 -35.72 -25.75
C THR A 27 -11.48 -35.72 -26.91
N SER A 28 -10.17 -35.59 -26.64
CA SER A 28 -9.15 -36.64 -26.32
C SER A 28 -8.44 -37.23 -27.54
N LEU A 29 -7.10 -37.33 -27.51
CA LEU A 29 -6.33 -38.48 -28.04
C LEU A 29 -4.84 -38.40 -27.62
N PHE A 30 -4.28 -39.59 -27.44
CA PHE A 30 -2.99 -39.97 -26.86
C PHE A 30 -1.77 -39.73 -27.80
N HIS A 31 -0.58 -39.55 -27.22
CA HIS A 31 0.55 -40.45 -27.52
C HIS A 31 1.67 -40.40 -26.47
N GLU A 32 2.21 -41.59 -26.22
CA GLU A 32 3.24 -41.97 -25.25
C GLU A 32 4.61 -42.14 -25.95
N ALA A 33 5.63 -42.47 -25.15
CA ALA A 33 6.95 -43.03 -25.49
C ALA A 33 8.02 -42.04 -25.99
N ALA A 34 9.32 -42.16 -25.69
CA ALA A 34 10.07 -43.01 -24.76
C ALA A 34 11.48 -42.41 -24.57
N THR A 35 12.16 -42.97 -23.58
CA THR A 35 13.49 -42.75 -22.99
C THR A 35 14.72 -42.78 -23.92
N ALA A 36 15.78 -42.09 -23.51
CA ALA A 36 17.17 -42.59 -23.62
C ALA A 36 18.10 -41.94 -22.56
N GLN A 37 18.65 -42.76 -21.67
CA GLN A 37 19.85 -42.49 -20.87
C GLN A 37 21.09 -42.56 -21.76
N VAL A 38 22.11 -41.75 -21.48
CA VAL A 38 23.52 -42.13 -21.71
C VAL A 38 24.40 -41.55 -20.60
N ASP A 39 25.25 -42.42 -20.06
CA ASP A 39 26.16 -42.26 -18.93
C ASP A 39 27.37 -41.36 -19.18
N ALA A 40 27.91 -40.87 -18.05
CA ALA A 40 29.19 -40.22 -17.90
C ALA A 40 30.40 -41.16 -18.12
N PRO A 41 31.60 -40.59 -18.23
CA PRO A 41 32.77 -41.24 -17.63
C PRO A 41 33.59 -40.30 -16.73
N VAL A 42 34.02 -40.90 -15.62
CA VAL A 42 35.02 -40.41 -14.66
C VAL A 42 36.42 -40.84 -15.14
N ARG A 43 37.45 -39.99 -14.97
CA ARG A 43 38.81 -40.40 -14.52
C ARG A 43 39.76 -39.22 -14.20
N THR A 44 40.04 -39.09 -12.90
CA THR A 44 41.35 -38.96 -12.19
C THR A 44 42.59 -38.30 -12.84
N GLY A 45 43.22 -37.39 -12.08
CA GLY A 45 44.69 -37.40 -11.85
C GLY A 45 45.47 -36.07 -11.95
N GLY A 46 46.01 -35.59 -10.82
CA GLY A 46 47.44 -35.22 -10.69
C GLY A 46 47.94 -33.79 -11.02
N THR A 47 48.00 -32.94 -10.00
CA THR A 47 49.06 -31.94 -9.63
C THR A 47 49.86 -31.15 -10.70
N ALA A 48 49.77 -29.82 -10.63
CA ALA A 48 50.91 -28.90 -10.72
C ALA A 48 50.57 -27.56 -10.06
N GLY A 49 51.44 -27.08 -9.16
CA GLY A 49 51.23 -25.86 -8.40
C GLY A 49 51.58 -24.59 -9.17
N THR A 50 50.89 -23.50 -8.83
CA THR A 50 51.37 -22.13 -9.01
C THR A 50 50.80 -21.30 -7.88
N GLN A 51 51.70 -20.75 -7.06
CA GLN A 51 51.40 -19.72 -6.08
C GLN A 51 50.81 -18.50 -6.79
N GLY A 52 49.55 -18.20 -6.51
CA GLY A 52 48.84 -17.03 -7.01
C GLY A 52 48.16 -16.32 -5.84
N LYS A 53 48.63 -15.11 -5.56
CA LYS A 53 48.11 -14.09 -4.62
C LYS A 53 46.75 -14.42 -4.00
N GLN A 54 46.73 -14.58 -2.67
CA GLN A 54 45.51 -14.50 -1.87
C GLN A 54 44.82 -13.16 -2.17
N ALA A 55 43.76 -13.20 -2.97
CA ALA A 55 42.69 -12.22 -2.87
C ALA A 55 42.10 -12.38 -1.48
N GLN A 56 42.17 -11.32 -0.67
CA GLN A 56 41.42 -11.25 0.58
C GLN A 56 39.96 -11.48 0.26
N GLY A 57 39.48 -12.70 0.54
CA GLY A 57 38.08 -13.03 0.46
C GLY A 57 37.33 -12.09 1.38
N THR A 58 36.42 -11.30 0.81
CA THR A 58 35.36 -10.67 1.59
C THR A 58 34.61 -11.80 2.29
N HIS A 59 34.88 -12.01 3.57
CA HIS A 59 34.12 -12.94 4.40
C HIS A 59 32.69 -12.42 4.48
N THR A 60 31.81 -12.91 3.59
CA THR A 60 30.39 -12.63 3.64
C THR A 60 29.80 -13.43 4.80
N GLN A 61 29.72 -12.82 5.98
CA GLN A 61 29.06 -13.42 7.13
C GLN A 61 27.55 -13.50 6.84
N SER A 62 27.05 -14.68 6.45
CA SER A 62 25.60 -14.92 6.31
C SER A 62 24.95 -14.75 7.68
N LYS A 63 24.00 -13.82 7.79
CA LYS A 63 23.17 -13.62 8.98
C LYS A 63 21.77 -14.14 8.69
N TYR A 64 21.30 -15.05 9.53
CA TYR A 64 19.95 -15.58 9.49
C TYR A 64 19.01 -14.70 10.32
N TYR A 65 17.80 -14.49 9.83
CA TYR A 65 16.69 -13.87 10.55
C TYR A 65 15.41 -14.69 10.39
N ASP A 66 14.52 -14.68 11.37
CA ASP A 66 13.22 -15.34 11.22
C ASP A 66 12.37 -14.60 10.17
N VAL A 67 12.42 -13.27 10.16
CA VAL A 67 11.68 -12.41 9.22
C VAL A 67 12.55 -11.28 8.69
N VAL A 68 12.64 -11.16 7.36
CA VAL A 68 13.22 -9.99 6.69
C VAL A 68 12.12 -9.22 5.96
N VAL A 69 11.97 -7.94 6.28
CA VAL A 69 11.01 -7.03 5.66
C VAL A 69 11.74 -6.09 4.70
N ILE A 70 11.27 -6.01 3.46
CA ILE A 70 11.80 -5.13 2.42
C ILE A 70 10.90 -3.90 2.31
N GLY A 71 11.43 -2.75 2.72
CA GLY A 71 10.69 -1.49 2.85
C GLY A 71 10.18 -1.24 4.27
N SER A 72 10.08 0.04 4.65
CA SER A 72 9.64 0.46 5.98
C SER A 72 8.36 1.30 5.97
N GLU A 73 7.41 0.97 5.10
CA GLU A 73 6.06 1.49 5.25
C GLU A 73 5.50 1.10 6.62
N ILE A 74 4.48 1.83 7.09
CA ILE A 74 3.94 1.60 8.44
C ILE A 74 3.46 0.16 8.63
N GLN A 75 2.96 -0.49 7.58
CA GLN A 75 2.51 -1.88 7.61
C GLN A 75 3.67 -2.84 7.90
N GLY A 76 4.82 -2.69 7.23
CA GLY A 76 6.01 -3.52 7.48
C GLY A 76 6.61 -3.30 8.86
N VAL A 77 6.61 -2.05 9.34
CA VAL A 77 7.01 -1.75 10.71
C VAL A 77 6.10 -2.42 11.73
N LEU A 78 4.78 -2.42 11.52
CA LEU A 78 3.82 -3.08 12.41
C LEU A 78 4.01 -4.60 12.43
N LEU A 79 4.21 -5.23 11.26
CA LEU A 79 4.50 -6.66 11.18
C LEU A 79 5.80 -7.00 11.92
N ALA A 80 6.89 -6.29 11.60
CA ALA A 80 8.20 -6.52 12.21
C ALA A 80 8.16 -6.34 13.72
N ARG A 81 7.47 -5.30 14.21
CA ARG A 81 7.27 -5.02 15.64
C ARG A 81 6.57 -6.17 16.35
N GLU A 82 5.45 -6.67 15.80
CA GLU A 82 4.72 -7.76 16.45
C GLU A 82 5.49 -9.08 16.38
N ALA A 83 6.16 -9.39 15.27
CA ALA A 83 7.06 -10.52 15.17
C ALA A 83 8.19 -10.44 16.23
N GLN A 84 8.83 -9.28 16.38
CA GLN A 84 9.88 -9.05 17.37
C GLN A 84 9.38 -9.16 18.81
N LYS A 85 8.20 -8.62 19.12
CA LYS A 85 7.57 -8.77 20.46
C LYS A 85 7.32 -10.23 20.82
N GLN A 86 7.03 -11.06 19.81
CA GLN A 86 6.94 -12.49 19.95
C GLN A 86 8.31 -13.18 19.95
N GLY A 87 9.43 -12.45 20.02
CA GLY A 87 10.77 -13.02 20.14
C GLY A 87 11.40 -13.53 18.85
N LEU A 88 10.81 -13.23 17.69
CA LEU A 88 11.45 -13.51 16.41
C LEU A 88 12.57 -12.49 16.13
N SER A 89 13.66 -12.96 15.54
CA SER A 89 14.72 -12.13 14.98
C SER A 89 14.23 -11.48 13.68
N VAL A 90 14.30 -10.16 13.62
CA VAL A 90 13.78 -9.37 12.51
C VAL A 90 14.82 -8.41 11.95
N LEU A 91 14.76 -8.16 10.65
CA LEU A 91 15.53 -7.12 9.96
C LEU A 91 14.64 -6.40 8.96
N ILE A 92 14.68 -5.06 8.99
CA ILE A 92 14.10 -4.23 7.92
C ILE A 92 15.23 -3.78 6.99
N LEU A 93 15.10 -4.09 5.71
CA LEU A 93 15.95 -3.58 4.63
C LEU A 93 15.13 -2.59 3.80
N ASP A 94 15.40 -1.30 3.93
CA ASP A 94 14.70 -0.28 3.14
C ASP A 94 15.59 0.18 1.96
N PRO A 95 15.14 0.03 0.71
CA PRO A 95 15.89 0.59 -0.42
C PRO A 95 15.90 2.12 -0.48
N ARG A 96 14.99 2.80 0.22
CA ARG A 96 15.01 4.26 0.36
C ARG A 96 16.12 4.69 1.33
N SER A 97 16.68 5.88 1.12
CA SER A 97 17.80 6.41 1.92
C SER A 97 17.46 6.62 3.40
N LYS A 98 16.18 6.72 3.74
CA LYS A 98 15.65 6.83 5.10
C LYS A 98 14.40 5.96 5.23
N PRO A 99 13.98 5.61 6.46
CA PRO A 99 12.73 4.87 6.67
C PRO A 99 11.49 5.76 6.58
N GLY A 100 10.31 5.15 6.49
CA GLY A 100 9.02 5.82 6.74
C GLY A 100 8.07 5.94 5.56
N GLY A 101 8.52 5.63 4.34
CA GLY A 101 7.65 5.43 3.18
C GLY A 101 6.61 6.53 2.94
N GLU A 102 5.38 6.15 2.60
CA GLU A 102 4.30 7.07 2.25
C GLU A 102 3.89 7.99 3.42
N LEU A 103 3.92 7.48 4.66
CA LEU A 103 3.42 8.22 5.82
C LEU A 103 4.37 9.36 6.21
N ILE A 104 5.68 9.09 6.14
CA ILE A 104 6.72 10.01 6.62
C ILE A 104 7.42 10.73 5.47
N GLN A 105 7.92 10.00 4.47
CA GLN A 105 8.62 10.61 3.33
C GLN A 105 7.62 11.19 2.32
N GLY A 106 6.55 10.44 2.02
CA GLY A 106 5.45 10.90 1.18
C GLY A 106 4.51 11.91 1.85
N GLN A 107 4.59 12.01 3.18
CA GLN A 107 3.74 12.86 4.02
C GLN A 107 2.24 12.71 3.72
N MET A 108 1.79 11.48 3.46
CA MET A 108 0.37 11.14 3.29
C MET A 108 -0.37 11.30 4.62
N MET A 109 -0.64 12.57 4.99
CA MET A 109 -1.23 13.01 6.25
C MET A 109 -2.67 13.47 6.06
N PHE A 110 -3.37 12.85 5.11
CA PHE A 110 -4.82 12.91 4.94
C PHE A 110 -5.34 11.47 5.04
N LEU A 111 -5.84 11.09 6.21
CA LEU A 111 -6.17 9.69 6.51
C LEU A 111 -7.66 9.41 6.31
N ASP A 112 -7.96 8.40 5.50
CA ASP A 112 -9.31 7.92 5.25
C ASP A 112 -9.67 6.78 6.21
N GLU A 113 -10.79 6.96 6.92
CA GLU A 113 -11.27 6.00 7.93
C GLU A 113 -12.41 5.13 7.39
N PRO A 114 -12.24 3.80 7.31
CA PRO A 114 -13.29 2.89 6.88
C PRO A 114 -14.36 2.74 7.96
N HIS A 115 -15.62 2.68 7.52
CA HIS A 115 -16.77 2.50 8.40
C HIS A 115 -17.69 1.42 7.85
N ASP A 116 -18.40 0.74 8.75
CA ASP A 116 -19.46 -0.17 8.36
C ASP A 116 -20.74 0.59 7.94
N ALA A 117 -21.76 -0.12 7.46
CA ALA A 117 -23.04 0.43 7.04
C ALA A 117 -23.77 1.17 8.16
N LYS A 118 -23.49 0.82 9.42
CA LYS A 118 -23.99 1.49 10.64
C LYS A 118 -23.11 2.67 11.09
N LYS A 119 -22.13 3.07 10.28
CA LYS A 119 -21.19 4.17 10.52
C LYS A 119 -20.30 3.96 11.75
N ARG A 120 -20.03 2.72 12.11
CA ARG A 120 -19.03 2.38 13.13
C ARG A 120 -17.67 2.26 12.46
N SER A 121 -16.64 2.85 13.07
CA SER A 121 -15.27 2.73 12.60
C SER A 121 -14.84 1.26 12.58
N LEU A 122 -14.16 0.86 11.51
CA LEU A 122 -13.56 -0.46 11.37
C LEU A 122 -12.06 -0.46 11.74
N VAL A 123 -11.51 0.68 12.18
CA VAL A 123 -10.09 0.78 12.55
C VAL A 123 -9.84 0.10 13.89
N GLN A 124 -8.90 -0.85 13.89
CA GLN A 124 -8.53 -1.67 15.04
C GLN A 124 -7.00 -1.79 15.15
N GLY A 125 -6.52 -2.45 16.21
CA GLY A 125 -5.09 -2.67 16.42
C GLY A 125 -4.31 -1.39 16.71
N GLU A 126 -2.99 -1.44 16.55
CA GLU A 126 -2.07 -0.35 16.87
C GLU A 126 -2.30 0.87 15.97
N ILE A 127 -2.71 0.68 14.70
CA ILE A 127 -3.00 1.78 13.79
C ILE A 127 -4.17 2.65 14.29
N LYS A 128 -5.06 2.10 15.14
CA LYS A 128 -6.10 2.88 15.81
C LYS A 128 -5.54 4.03 16.64
N THR A 129 -4.36 3.89 17.24
CA THR A 129 -3.69 4.98 17.98
C THR A 129 -3.39 6.18 17.07
N LEU A 130 -3.01 5.93 15.81
CA LEU A 130 -2.82 7.00 14.82
C LEU A 130 -4.14 7.68 14.49
N PHE A 131 -5.17 6.89 14.18
CA PHE A 131 -6.48 7.42 13.79
C PHE A 131 -7.19 8.16 14.93
N ASP A 132 -7.14 7.65 16.16
CA ASP A 132 -7.68 8.35 17.34
C ASP A 132 -6.94 9.66 17.60
N GLY A 133 -5.60 9.66 17.47
CA GLY A 133 -4.78 10.85 17.57
C GLY A 133 -5.09 11.87 16.46
N TYR A 134 -5.29 11.40 15.24
CA TYR A 134 -5.67 12.21 14.09
C TYR A 134 -7.08 12.79 14.22
N ASN A 135 -8.05 11.99 14.62
CA ASN A 135 -9.44 12.43 14.79
C ASN A 135 -9.62 13.39 15.98
N SER A 136 -8.83 13.24 17.04
CA SER A 136 -8.82 14.18 18.18
C SER A 136 -7.94 15.42 17.94
N GLY A 137 -7.24 15.49 16.81
CA GLY A 137 -6.32 16.58 16.49
C GLY A 137 -5.03 16.58 17.32
N LYS A 138 -4.71 15.51 18.05
CA LYS A 138 -3.44 15.32 18.78
C LYS A 138 -2.28 14.97 17.85
N ILE A 139 -2.56 14.26 16.75
CA ILE A 139 -1.60 13.97 15.69
C ILE A 139 -2.05 14.73 14.46
N ARG A 140 -1.38 15.84 14.15
CA ARG A 140 -1.80 16.68 13.04
C ARG A 140 -0.64 17.23 12.21
N LYS A 141 0.48 17.59 12.84
CA LYS A 141 1.68 18.09 12.15
C LYS A 141 2.67 16.97 11.86
N THR A 142 3.57 17.20 10.91
CA THR A 142 4.66 16.26 10.56
C THR A 142 5.42 15.73 11.78
N ALA A 143 5.71 16.59 12.75
CA ALA A 143 6.40 16.18 13.97
C ALA A 143 5.61 15.14 14.79
N ASP A 144 4.29 15.20 14.81
CA ASP A 144 3.44 14.26 15.54
C ASP A 144 3.42 12.89 14.87
N PHE A 145 3.30 12.87 13.53
CA PHE A 145 3.40 11.65 12.72
C PHE A 145 4.77 10.99 12.87
N ASN A 146 5.86 11.79 12.86
CA ASN A 146 7.21 11.30 13.10
C ASN A 146 7.35 10.68 14.50
N ARG A 147 6.80 11.31 15.56
CA ARG A 147 6.82 10.73 16.91
C ARG A 147 6.05 9.41 16.97
N TYR A 148 4.88 9.34 16.33
CA TYR A 148 4.12 8.09 16.25
C TYR A 148 4.92 6.98 15.55
N TYR A 149 5.48 7.26 14.36
CA TYR A 149 6.26 6.29 13.60
C TYR A 149 7.53 5.85 14.33
N ASN A 150 8.30 6.79 14.88
CA ASN A 150 9.54 6.51 15.58
C ASN A 150 9.33 5.62 16.82
N ARG A 151 8.20 5.76 17.52
CA ARG A 151 7.83 4.85 18.62
C ARG A 151 7.63 3.41 18.16
N LEU A 152 7.13 3.21 16.93
CA LEU A 152 6.83 1.87 16.41
C LEU A 152 8.06 1.15 15.89
N ILE A 153 8.97 1.88 15.25
CA ILE A 153 10.20 1.30 14.69
C ILE A 153 11.34 1.15 15.71
N LYS A 154 11.23 1.80 16.88
CA LYS A 154 12.25 1.77 17.93
C LYS A 154 12.60 0.34 18.34
N GLY A 155 13.89 0.00 18.26
CA GLY A 155 14.43 -1.32 18.66
C GLY A 155 14.46 -2.36 17.54
N ILE A 156 13.87 -2.07 16.37
CA ILE A 156 13.95 -2.94 15.19
C ILE A 156 15.23 -2.60 14.43
N PRO A 157 16.08 -3.59 14.08
CA PRO A 157 17.22 -3.36 13.19
C PRO A 157 16.75 -2.90 11.80
N VAL A 158 17.25 -1.75 11.34
CA VAL A 158 16.91 -1.16 10.04
C VAL A 158 18.18 -0.83 9.28
N GLN A 159 18.28 -1.28 8.03
CA GLN A 159 19.30 -0.84 7.09
C GLN A 159 18.61 -0.12 5.92
N SER A 160 18.81 1.20 5.83
CA SER A 160 18.30 2.04 4.74
C SER A 160 19.32 2.19 3.60
N GLY A 161 18.83 2.61 2.43
CA GLY A 161 19.61 2.90 1.23
C GLY A 161 20.20 1.66 0.56
N ILE A 162 19.60 0.49 0.78
CA ILE A 162 20.10 -0.75 0.17
C ILE A 162 19.72 -0.85 -1.31
N THR A 163 20.50 -1.58 -2.09
CA THR A 163 20.12 -2.01 -3.44
C THR A 163 20.08 -3.53 -3.50
N VAL A 164 18.90 -4.11 -3.74
CA VAL A 164 18.75 -5.56 -3.92
C VAL A 164 19.46 -5.99 -5.21
N LYS A 165 20.45 -6.89 -5.09
CA LYS A 165 21.28 -7.38 -6.20
C LYS A 165 20.74 -8.68 -6.78
N SER A 166 20.46 -9.66 -5.92
CA SER A 166 19.98 -10.98 -6.33
C SER A 166 19.19 -11.65 -5.21
N VAL A 167 18.38 -12.63 -5.61
CA VAL A 167 17.61 -13.48 -4.73
C VAL A 167 17.78 -14.93 -5.17
N THR A 168 17.86 -15.85 -4.21
CA THR A 168 18.02 -17.29 -4.48
C THR A 168 16.81 -18.03 -3.97
N ALA A 169 16.12 -18.74 -4.87
CA ALA A 169 14.97 -19.57 -4.54
C ALA A 169 15.29 -21.05 -4.81
N ALA A 170 14.77 -21.94 -3.98
CA ALA A 170 14.88 -23.39 -4.13
C ALA A 170 13.49 -24.04 -4.12
N ALA A 171 13.37 -25.25 -4.68
CA ALA A 171 12.15 -26.03 -4.58
C ALA A 171 11.80 -26.33 -3.10
N SER A 172 10.52 -26.36 -2.76
CA SER A 172 10.03 -26.59 -1.38
C SER A 172 9.42 -27.98 -1.15
N GLY A 173 9.55 -28.92 -2.11
CA GLY A 173 8.69 -30.10 -2.18
C GLY A 173 7.30 -29.71 -2.69
N GLY A 174 6.93 -30.18 -3.88
CA GLY A 174 5.72 -29.74 -4.60
C GLY A 174 5.96 -28.59 -5.58
N SER A 175 4.90 -27.88 -5.96
CA SER A 175 4.94 -26.83 -7.00
C SER A 175 5.45 -25.46 -6.51
N LYS A 176 5.53 -25.26 -5.18
CA LYS A 176 5.96 -24.00 -4.57
C LYS A 176 7.47 -24.00 -4.24
N LYS A 177 8.04 -22.79 -4.15
CA LYS A 177 9.44 -22.52 -3.85
C LYS A 177 9.62 -21.93 -2.45
N LEU A 178 10.83 -22.01 -1.93
CA LEU A 178 11.29 -21.23 -0.78
C LEU A 178 12.32 -20.22 -1.27
N LEU A 179 12.13 -18.96 -0.90
CA LEU A 179 13.19 -17.97 -1.03
C LEU A 179 14.20 -18.18 0.11
N LYS A 180 15.43 -18.51 -0.24
CA LYS A 180 16.49 -18.91 0.70
C LYS A 180 17.33 -17.73 1.16
N SER A 181 17.74 -16.89 0.22
CA SER A 181 18.60 -15.74 0.52
C SER A 181 18.33 -14.55 -0.39
N LEU A 182 18.72 -13.38 0.12
CA LEU A 182 18.74 -12.12 -0.61
C LEU A 182 20.12 -11.49 -0.43
N THR A 183 20.70 -11.06 -1.54
CA THR A 183 21.96 -10.30 -1.55
C THR A 183 21.67 -8.86 -1.91
N TYR A 184 22.16 -7.94 -1.08
CA TYR A 184 22.03 -6.50 -1.30
C TYR A 184 23.38 -5.80 -1.20
N ARG A 185 23.44 -4.59 -1.77
CA ARG A 185 24.51 -3.64 -1.56
C ARG A 185 24.04 -2.58 -0.56
N ASP A 186 24.83 -2.29 0.47
CA ASP A 186 24.54 -1.21 1.43
C ASP A 186 25.00 0.17 0.90
N PRO A 187 24.66 1.28 1.58
CA PRO A 187 25.10 2.62 1.18
C PRO A 187 26.62 2.83 1.18
N GLN A 188 27.37 2.01 1.93
CA GLN A 188 28.83 2.02 2.00
C GLN A 188 29.47 1.26 0.82
N GLY A 189 28.66 0.60 -0.02
CA GLY A 189 29.09 -0.18 -1.16
C GLY A 189 29.38 -1.66 -0.85
N SER A 190 29.25 -2.08 0.42
CA SER A 190 29.48 -3.46 0.83
C SER A 190 28.36 -4.38 0.33
N VAL A 191 28.71 -5.60 -0.03
CA VAL A 191 27.75 -6.62 -0.48
C VAL A 191 27.48 -7.60 0.65
N VAL A 192 26.21 -7.73 1.03
CA VAL A 192 25.75 -8.54 2.16
C VAL A 192 24.72 -9.54 1.67
N THR A 193 24.86 -10.80 2.06
CA THR A 193 23.86 -11.84 1.87
C THR A 193 23.21 -12.16 3.21
N VAL A 194 21.88 -12.19 3.23
CA VAL A 194 21.08 -12.60 4.39
C VAL A 194 20.20 -13.79 4.01
N GLU A 195 19.92 -14.62 5.00
CA GLU A 195 18.96 -15.72 4.90
C GLU A 195 17.78 -15.45 5.81
N ALA A 196 16.59 -15.95 5.44
CA ALA A 196 15.42 -15.75 6.25
C ALA A 196 14.41 -16.89 6.22
N GLY A 197 13.72 -17.07 7.35
CA GLY A 197 12.53 -17.92 7.44
C GLY A 197 11.40 -17.38 6.55
N TYR A 198 11.08 -16.09 6.68
CA TYR A 198 10.08 -15.37 5.88
C TYR A 198 10.63 -14.08 5.28
N TRP A 199 10.11 -13.75 4.09
CA TRP A 199 10.42 -12.52 3.36
C TRP A 199 9.16 -11.72 3.14
N VAL A 200 9.21 -10.43 3.38
CA VAL A 200 8.03 -9.56 3.32
C VAL A 200 8.28 -8.40 2.36
N GLU A 201 7.54 -8.33 1.26
CA GLU A 201 7.51 -7.16 0.38
C GLU A 201 6.58 -6.09 0.94
N ASN A 202 7.14 -4.93 1.25
CA ASN A 202 6.41 -3.78 1.76
C ASN A 202 6.76 -2.47 1.02
N THR A 203 7.56 -2.50 -0.03
CA THR A 203 7.81 -1.32 -0.88
C THR A 203 6.62 -1.06 -1.81
N ASP A 204 6.50 0.18 -2.31
CA ASP A 204 5.53 0.57 -3.32
C ASP A 204 6.08 0.50 -4.76
N PHE A 205 7.22 -0.15 -4.94
CA PHE A 205 7.91 -0.31 -6.23
C PHE A 205 8.45 -1.73 -6.48
N ASN A 206 8.01 -2.71 -5.66
CA ASN A 206 8.35 -4.14 -5.78
C ASN A 206 9.85 -4.45 -5.75
N ALA A 207 10.57 -3.91 -4.78
CA ALA A 207 12.00 -4.14 -4.60
C ALA A 207 12.39 -5.63 -4.50
N LEU A 208 11.51 -6.44 -3.89
CA LEU A 208 11.66 -7.89 -3.76
C LEU A 208 10.86 -8.61 -4.84
N THR A 209 9.55 -8.38 -4.95
CA THR A 209 8.69 -9.19 -5.82
C THR A 209 9.00 -8.98 -7.30
N GLY A 210 9.52 -7.81 -7.69
CA GLY A 210 10.02 -7.55 -9.04
C GLY A 210 11.28 -8.34 -9.42
N LYS A 211 11.93 -9.02 -8.46
CA LYS A 211 13.04 -9.97 -8.69
C LYS A 211 12.59 -11.43 -8.75
N LEU A 212 11.31 -11.70 -8.52
CA LEU A 212 10.73 -13.03 -8.51
C LEU A 212 9.99 -13.28 -9.82
N ASN A 213 9.96 -14.55 -10.26
CA ASN A 213 9.13 -14.97 -11.39
C ASN A 213 7.65 -15.14 -10.95
N ALA A 214 7.06 -14.09 -10.39
CA ALA A 214 5.67 -14.07 -9.97
C ALA A 214 4.79 -13.49 -11.07
N LYS A 215 3.57 -14.01 -11.22
CA LYS A 215 2.63 -13.53 -12.23
C LYS A 215 1.98 -12.22 -11.76
N ARG A 216 2.03 -11.18 -12.59
CA ARG A 216 1.38 -9.89 -12.30
C ARG A 216 -0.14 -9.99 -12.37
N ILE A 217 -0.84 -9.37 -11.42
CA ILE A 217 -2.28 -9.14 -11.43
C ILE A 217 -2.59 -7.98 -12.38
N THR A 218 -3.60 -8.13 -13.23
CA THR A 218 -4.07 -7.05 -14.11
C THR A 218 -4.55 -5.84 -13.29
N GLY A 219 -4.04 -4.66 -13.62
CA GLY A 219 -4.30 -3.38 -12.96
C GLY A 219 -5.39 -2.56 -13.63
N MET A 220 -5.20 -1.23 -13.67
CA MET A 220 -6.17 -0.30 -14.26
C MET A 220 -6.41 -0.55 -15.74
N GLU A 221 -5.48 -1.21 -16.44
CA GLU A 221 -5.61 -1.53 -17.87
C GLU A 221 -6.82 -2.42 -18.19
N ARG A 222 -7.35 -3.15 -17.20
CA ARG A 222 -8.61 -3.88 -17.32
C ARG A 222 -9.81 -2.94 -17.55
N ILE A 223 -9.77 -1.75 -16.97
CA ILE A 223 -10.85 -0.77 -17.04
C ILE A 223 -10.58 0.27 -18.12
N SER A 224 -9.35 0.78 -18.21
CA SER A 224 -8.97 1.76 -19.23
C SER A 224 -8.79 1.16 -20.62
N LYS A 225 -8.71 -0.17 -20.75
CA LYS A 225 -8.57 -0.93 -22.01
C LYS A 225 -7.33 -0.53 -22.81
N VAL A 226 -6.29 -0.05 -22.15
CA VAL A 226 -4.98 0.20 -22.77
C VAL A 226 -4.19 -1.10 -22.89
N GLY A 227 -3.34 -1.22 -23.92
CA GLY A 227 -2.57 -2.44 -24.22
C GLY A 227 -1.31 -2.65 -23.37
N HIS A 228 -1.13 -1.90 -22.29
CA HIS A 228 0.04 -1.94 -21.41
C HIS A 228 -0.38 -1.70 -19.95
N PRO A 229 0.46 -2.01 -18.95
CA PRO A 229 0.14 -1.71 -17.55
C PRO A 229 -0.25 -0.24 -17.33
N ASP A 230 -1.37 -0.02 -16.65
CA ASP A 230 -1.86 1.32 -16.28
C ASP A 230 -1.95 1.42 -14.75
N TYR A 231 -1.58 2.57 -14.20
CA TYR A 231 -1.44 2.78 -12.76
C TYR A 231 -2.17 4.03 -12.33
N MET A 232 -2.84 3.95 -11.17
CA MET A 232 -3.38 5.14 -10.51
C MET A 232 -2.27 6.16 -10.24
N ALA A 233 -2.58 7.44 -10.45
CA ALA A 233 -1.63 8.53 -10.32
C ALA A 233 -0.93 8.56 -8.96
N ALA A 234 0.37 8.87 -9.01
CA ALA A 234 1.11 9.31 -7.84
C ALA A 234 0.62 10.71 -7.40
N THR A 235 0.98 11.11 -6.18
CA THR A 235 0.70 12.47 -5.69
C THR A 235 1.88 13.05 -4.95
N MET A 236 2.15 14.33 -5.19
CA MET A 236 2.94 15.15 -4.27
C MET A 236 1.98 15.88 -3.33
N MET A 237 2.19 15.73 -2.02
CA MET A 237 1.40 16.44 -1.01
C MET A 237 1.78 17.93 -1.00
N LEU A 238 0.82 18.80 -1.29
CA LEU A 238 1.04 20.25 -1.27
C LEU A 238 0.85 20.76 0.16
N LYS A 239 1.83 21.52 0.67
CA LYS A 239 1.79 22.08 2.02
C LYS A 239 1.71 23.59 1.97
N PHE A 240 0.86 24.14 2.82
CA PHE A 240 0.63 25.57 2.93
C PHE A 240 0.76 26.04 4.37
N LYS A 241 1.09 27.32 4.55
CA LYS A 241 1.01 28.07 5.81
C LYS A 241 0.27 29.39 5.57
N HIS A 242 -0.13 30.09 6.62
CA HIS A 242 -0.92 31.33 6.56
C HIS A 242 -2.31 31.18 5.88
N VAL A 243 -2.89 29.98 5.92
CA VAL A 243 -4.26 29.71 5.48
C VAL A 243 -5.24 30.19 6.56
N ASN A 244 -6.16 31.07 6.20
CA ASN A 244 -7.27 31.46 7.08
C ASN A 244 -8.39 30.42 6.99
N TRP A 245 -8.28 29.37 7.80
CA TRP A 245 -9.21 28.24 7.79
C TRP A 245 -10.65 28.64 8.19
N SER A 246 -10.79 29.54 9.16
CA SER A 246 -12.11 30.08 9.56
C SER A 246 -12.81 30.79 8.41
N LYS A 247 -12.08 31.53 7.56
CA LYS A 247 -12.63 32.18 6.37
C LYS A 247 -13.08 31.16 5.34
N LEU A 248 -12.30 30.10 5.11
CA LEU A 248 -12.69 29.00 4.22
C LEU A 248 -13.98 28.34 4.70
N HIS A 249 -14.03 27.97 5.98
CA HIS A 249 -15.20 27.35 6.61
C HIS A 249 -16.43 28.25 6.52
N GLN A 250 -16.30 29.53 6.89
CA GLN A 250 -17.41 30.49 6.85
C GLN A 250 -17.93 30.70 5.41
N ALA A 251 -17.03 30.86 4.43
CA ALA A 251 -17.43 31.07 3.04
C ALA A 251 -18.25 29.90 2.48
N VAL A 252 -17.95 28.66 2.87
CA VAL A 252 -18.75 27.50 2.46
C VAL A 252 -20.08 27.45 3.20
N LEU A 253 -20.12 27.84 4.48
CA LEU A 253 -21.37 27.93 5.25
C LEU A 253 -22.32 29.01 4.70
N ASP A 254 -21.79 30.15 4.27
CA ASP A 254 -22.59 31.26 3.73
C ASP A 254 -23.31 30.90 2.42
N ASP A 255 -22.78 29.91 1.69
CA ASP A 255 -23.38 29.40 0.45
C ASP A 255 -24.40 28.28 0.68
N TYR A 256 -24.83 27.99 1.92
CA TYR A 256 -25.92 27.02 2.13
C TYR A 256 -27.28 27.55 1.66
N PRO A 257 -28.22 26.70 1.19
CA PRO A 257 -28.26 25.23 1.32
C PRO A 257 -27.27 24.47 0.42
N LEU A 258 -27.10 23.16 0.68
CA LEU A 258 -26.10 22.32 0.00
C LEU A 258 -26.16 22.35 -1.54
N THR A 259 -27.32 22.60 -2.15
CA THR A 259 -27.45 22.75 -3.60
C THR A 259 -26.54 23.84 -4.14
N ASN A 260 -26.56 25.02 -3.51
CA ASN A 260 -25.72 26.15 -3.89
C ASN A 260 -24.23 25.85 -3.71
N VAL A 261 -23.86 25.18 -2.61
CA VAL A 261 -22.48 24.70 -2.37
C VAL A 261 -22.02 23.76 -3.49
N ARG A 262 -22.87 22.82 -3.91
CA ARG A 262 -22.57 21.86 -4.99
C ARG A 262 -22.45 22.53 -6.34
N ASP A 263 -23.32 23.49 -6.65
CA ASP A 263 -23.31 24.21 -7.91
C ASP A 263 -22.06 25.11 -8.01
N LYS A 264 -21.73 25.83 -6.92
CA LYS A 264 -20.60 26.75 -6.87
C LYS A 264 -19.26 26.04 -6.81
N TYR A 265 -19.09 25.12 -5.86
CA TYR A 265 -17.78 24.52 -5.55
C TYR A 265 -17.63 23.10 -6.11
N GLY A 266 -18.72 22.35 -6.27
CA GLY A 266 -18.73 20.97 -6.79
C GLY A 266 -19.35 19.97 -5.80
N GLY A 267 -19.81 18.83 -6.34
CA GLY A 267 -20.67 17.85 -5.65
C GLY A 267 -20.16 17.31 -4.30
N ASN A 268 -18.84 17.20 -4.13
CA ASN A 268 -18.18 16.64 -2.94
C ASN A 268 -17.59 17.72 -2.01
N THR A 269 -18.03 18.97 -2.15
CA THR A 269 -17.51 20.08 -1.35
C THR A 269 -18.00 20.00 0.08
N TYR A 270 -17.06 19.99 1.00
CA TYR A 270 -17.30 20.01 2.44
C TYR A 270 -16.13 20.68 3.14
N VAL A 271 -16.41 21.48 4.16
CA VAL A 271 -15.39 22.08 5.04
C VAL A 271 -15.90 21.99 6.48
N ASP A 272 -15.06 21.47 7.37
CA ASP A 272 -15.24 21.59 8.82
C ASP A 272 -14.01 22.26 9.45
N TRP A 273 -13.84 22.15 10.77
CA TRP A 273 -12.72 22.75 11.48
C TRP A 273 -11.36 22.08 11.22
N ASP A 274 -11.35 20.87 10.65
CA ASP A 274 -10.17 20.03 10.48
C ASP A 274 -9.90 19.64 9.01
N PHE A 275 -10.93 19.61 8.16
CA PHE A 275 -10.88 19.02 6.82
C PHE A 275 -11.64 19.84 5.77
N ALA A 276 -11.12 19.83 4.55
CA ALA A 276 -11.79 20.35 3.38
C ALA A 276 -11.68 19.37 2.21
N THR A 277 -12.80 18.99 1.61
CA THR A 277 -12.87 18.13 0.42
C THR A 277 -13.61 18.81 -0.72
N GLY A 278 -13.45 18.33 -1.97
CA GLY A 278 -14.26 18.76 -3.12
C GLY A 278 -13.66 19.93 -3.88
N PHE A 279 -14.39 21.04 -4.07
CA PHE A 279 -13.94 22.21 -4.84
C PHE A 279 -13.62 21.93 -6.32
N SER A 280 -14.13 20.84 -6.89
CA SER A 280 -13.81 20.40 -8.26
C SER A 280 -14.26 21.39 -9.35
N ASN A 281 -15.33 22.17 -9.12
CA ASN A 281 -15.77 23.21 -10.08
C ASN A 281 -14.80 24.38 -10.15
N ILE A 282 -13.89 24.49 -9.16
CA ILE A 282 -12.82 25.48 -9.12
C ILE A 282 -11.50 24.83 -9.55
N THR A 283 -11.03 23.81 -8.83
CA THR A 283 -9.68 23.29 -9.03
C THR A 283 -9.46 22.69 -10.41
N LEU A 284 -10.47 22.06 -11.02
CA LEU A 284 -10.36 21.52 -12.39
C LEU A 284 -10.27 22.61 -13.48
N LYS A 285 -10.49 23.89 -13.15
CA LYS A 285 -10.24 25.01 -14.07
C LYS A 285 -8.76 25.38 -14.15
N TYR A 286 -7.95 24.95 -13.18
CA TYR A 286 -6.51 25.10 -13.25
C TYR A 286 -5.96 24.22 -14.38
N LYS A 287 -5.20 24.83 -15.29
CA LYS A 287 -4.50 24.13 -16.37
C LYS A 287 -3.02 24.03 -16.02
N PRO A 288 -2.52 22.84 -15.67
CA PRO A 288 -1.10 22.67 -15.36
C PRO A 288 -0.21 22.98 -16.56
N ARG A 289 1.01 23.43 -16.29
CA ARG A 289 2.00 23.73 -17.34
C ARG A 289 2.61 22.47 -17.94
N ASP A 290 2.76 21.43 -17.12
CA ASP A 290 3.20 20.11 -17.57
C ASP A 290 1.97 19.19 -17.74
N PRO A 291 1.78 18.57 -18.93
CA PRO A 291 0.64 17.69 -19.19
C PRO A 291 0.65 16.43 -18.32
N GLN A 292 1.77 16.12 -17.64
CA GLN A 292 1.85 15.02 -16.69
C GLN A 292 0.97 15.23 -15.45
N LEU A 293 0.64 16.48 -15.14
CA LEU A 293 0.03 16.90 -13.89
C LEU A 293 -1.48 17.12 -14.03
N LEU A 294 -2.21 16.94 -12.93
CA LEU A 294 -3.60 17.35 -12.79
C LEU A 294 -3.90 17.79 -11.35
N LEU A 295 -4.49 18.98 -11.20
CA LEU A 295 -5.00 19.45 -9.91
C LEU A 295 -6.46 18.99 -9.76
N ARG A 296 -6.68 17.92 -8.97
CA ARG A 296 -8.02 17.42 -8.68
C ARG A 296 -8.72 18.23 -7.58
N GLY A 297 -9.90 17.81 -7.16
CA GLY A 297 -10.57 18.36 -5.98
C GLY A 297 -9.68 18.33 -4.73
N MET A 298 -9.92 19.27 -3.82
CA MET A 298 -9.26 19.32 -2.52
C MET A 298 -9.51 18.02 -1.75
N ASN A 299 -8.45 17.48 -1.14
CA ASN A 299 -8.49 16.58 0.01
C ASN A 299 -7.47 17.14 1.01
N THR A 300 -7.91 18.06 1.86
CA THR A 300 -7.04 18.93 2.67
C THR A 300 -7.29 18.69 4.14
N SER A 301 -6.23 18.52 4.92
CA SER A 301 -6.27 18.57 6.38
C SER A 301 -5.68 19.87 6.89
N TYR A 302 -6.40 20.53 7.79
CA TYR A 302 -5.91 21.68 8.52
C TYR A 302 -4.96 21.24 9.63
N GLN A 303 -3.73 21.73 9.55
CA GLN A 303 -2.64 21.35 10.46
C GLN A 303 -2.48 22.26 11.68
N LYS A 304 -3.48 23.10 11.95
CA LYS A 304 -3.49 24.16 12.98
C LYS A 304 -2.48 25.27 12.71
N GLY A 305 -2.71 26.45 13.32
CA GLY A 305 -1.81 27.60 13.19
C GLY A 305 -1.67 28.13 11.76
N GLY A 306 -2.72 27.99 10.94
CA GLY A 306 -2.69 28.40 9.53
C GLY A 306 -1.96 27.43 8.58
N GLU A 307 -1.46 26.29 9.07
CA GLU A 307 -0.87 25.26 8.22
C GLU A 307 -1.95 24.33 7.65
N ALA A 308 -1.76 23.85 6.41
CA ALA A 308 -2.64 22.88 5.78
C ALA A 308 -1.85 21.97 4.83
N ILE A 309 -2.26 20.72 4.71
CA ILE A 309 -1.68 19.76 3.77
C ILE A 309 -2.77 19.20 2.85
N MET A 310 -2.49 19.19 1.54
CA MET A 310 -3.46 18.93 0.48
C MET A 310 -2.99 17.79 -0.42
N ASN A 311 -3.82 16.76 -0.51
CA ASN A 311 -3.67 15.63 -1.41
C ASN A 311 -4.45 15.90 -2.71
N SER A 312 -3.92 16.74 -3.62
CA SER A 312 -4.66 17.11 -4.83
C SER A 312 -3.84 17.22 -6.12
N LEU A 313 -2.51 17.17 -6.06
CA LEU A 313 -1.67 17.21 -7.25
C LEU A 313 -1.38 15.79 -7.74
N LEU A 314 -2.14 15.34 -8.73
CA LEU A 314 -1.92 14.06 -9.38
C LEU A 314 -0.77 14.17 -10.39
N ILE A 315 0.03 13.11 -10.47
CA ILE A 315 1.13 12.95 -11.43
C ILE A 315 0.93 11.58 -12.08
N PHE A 316 0.55 11.54 -13.36
CA PHE A 316 0.36 10.26 -14.05
C PHE A 316 1.66 9.71 -14.65
N ASP A 317 1.65 8.44 -15.02
CA ASP A 317 2.73 7.73 -15.71
C ASP A 317 4.07 7.72 -14.95
N VAL A 318 4.00 7.76 -13.62
CA VAL A 318 5.18 7.59 -12.76
C VAL A 318 5.48 6.11 -12.64
N ASN A 319 6.71 5.69 -12.98
CA ASN A 319 7.20 4.35 -12.70
C ASN A 319 7.96 4.38 -11.36
N PRO A 320 7.39 3.88 -10.26
CA PRO A 320 8.04 3.95 -8.95
C PRO A 320 9.25 3.03 -8.83
N SER A 321 9.43 2.04 -9.73
CA SER A 321 10.63 1.20 -9.77
C SER A 321 11.83 1.83 -10.46
N ASP A 322 11.64 2.99 -11.11
CA ASP A 322 12.70 3.80 -11.69
C ASP A 322 12.91 5.07 -10.83
N PRO A 323 13.99 5.16 -10.04
CA PRO A 323 14.29 6.34 -9.24
C PRO A 323 14.34 7.64 -10.05
N LYS A 324 14.75 7.59 -11.33
CA LYS A 324 14.78 8.77 -12.21
C LYS A 324 13.38 9.23 -12.57
N SER A 325 12.46 8.30 -12.82
CA SER A 325 11.04 8.59 -13.06
C SER A 325 10.42 9.29 -11.85
N VAL A 326 10.66 8.79 -10.64
CA VAL A 326 10.18 9.40 -9.39
C VAL A 326 10.76 10.80 -9.19
N GLN A 327 12.08 10.97 -9.34
CA GLN A 327 12.72 12.27 -9.16
C GLN A 327 12.21 13.30 -10.16
N THR A 328 12.10 12.92 -11.44
CA THR A 328 11.58 13.80 -12.49
C THR A 328 10.14 14.23 -12.20
N ALA A 329 9.31 13.31 -11.71
CA ALA A 329 7.94 13.60 -11.30
C ALA A 329 7.87 14.58 -10.11
N LEU A 330 8.72 14.41 -9.10
CA LEU A 330 8.84 15.35 -7.98
C LEU A 330 9.27 16.74 -8.46
N ASP A 331 10.32 16.84 -9.27
CA ASP A 331 10.85 18.11 -9.76
C ASP A 331 9.79 18.91 -10.53
N LYS A 332 9.04 18.23 -11.41
CA LYS A 332 7.92 18.83 -12.14
C LYS A 332 6.82 19.31 -11.21
N ALA A 333 6.43 18.51 -10.24
CA ALA A 333 5.39 18.87 -9.28
C ALA A 333 5.81 20.06 -8.39
N GLN A 334 7.09 20.12 -7.99
CA GLN A 334 7.65 21.25 -7.25
C GLN A 334 7.69 22.52 -8.08
N ALA A 335 8.07 22.43 -9.36
CA ALA A 335 8.06 23.56 -10.29
C ALA A 335 6.64 24.10 -10.55
N GLU A 336 5.62 23.24 -10.48
CA GLU A 336 4.21 23.61 -10.65
C GLU A 336 3.59 24.27 -9.40
N ALA A 337 4.08 23.91 -8.20
CA ALA A 337 3.47 24.30 -6.93
C ALA A 337 3.30 25.83 -6.72
N PRO A 338 4.23 26.72 -7.12
CA PRO A 338 4.03 28.16 -7.02
C PRO A 338 2.85 28.69 -7.87
N PHE A 339 2.61 28.08 -9.04
CA PHE A 339 1.49 28.46 -9.92
C PHE A 339 0.15 27.98 -9.35
N ILE A 340 0.14 26.77 -8.79
CA ILE A 340 -1.02 26.26 -8.03
C ILE A 340 -1.30 27.18 -6.85
N LEU A 341 -0.29 27.60 -6.08
CA LEU A 341 -0.48 28.54 -4.98
C LEU A 341 -1.14 29.85 -5.46
N GLN A 342 -0.65 30.44 -6.55
CA GLN A 342 -1.24 31.67 -7.10
C GLN A 342 -2.70 31.45 -7.53
N PHE A 343 -3.01 30.29 -8.12
CA PHE A 343 -4.38 29.93 -8.46
C PHE A 343 -5.25 29.81 -7.21
N LEU A 344 -4.80 29.09 -6.18
CA LEU A 344 -5.56 28.91 -4.94
C LEU A 344 -5.79 30.24 -4.21
N ARG A 345 -4.76 31.11 -4.12
CA ARG A 345 -4.87 32.47 -3.56
C ARG A 345 -5.99 33.29 -4.20
N LYS A 346 -6.20 33.14 -5.51
CA LYS A 346 -7.21 33.87 -6.27
C LYS A 346 -8.61 33.27 -6.17
N ASN A 347 -8.71 31.94 -5.97
CA ASN A 347 -9.96 31.21 -6.22
C ASN A 347 -10.54 30.48 -5.00
N ILE A 348 -9.75 30.26 -3.94
CA ILE A 348 -10.20 29.53 -2.75
C ILE A 348 -10.23 30.50 -1.56
N PRO A 349 -11.41 30.74 -0.94
CA PRO A 349 -11.51 31.58 0.23
C PRO A 349 -10.55 31.16 1.34
N GLY A 350 -9.88 32.13 1.98
CA GLY A 350 -8.95 31.85 3.08
C GLY A 350 -7.53 31.52 2.63
N PHE A 351 -7.30 31.26 1.34
CA PHE A 351 -5.96 31.05 0.78
C PHE A 351 -5.28 32.35 0.35
N ASP A 352 -5.91 33.51 0.45
CA ASP A 352 -5.41 34.80 -0.10
C ASP A 352 -3.98 35.14 0.35
N ARG A 353 -3.62 34.77 1.59
CA ARG A 353 -2.29 34.97 2.19
C ARG A 353 -1.47 33.68 2.32
N ALA A 354 -1.98 32.56 1.83
CA ALA A 354 -1.32 31.27 1.98
C ALA A 354 0.07 31.29 1.35
N GLU A 355 1.05 30.60 1.90
CA GLU A 355 2.39 30.41 1.33
C GLU A 355 2.71 28.92 1.23
N LEU A 356 3.62 28.52 0.35
CA LEU A 356 4.13 27.15 0.35
C LEU A 356 4.89 26.87 1.64
N ASN A 357 4.76 25.64 2.15
CA ASN A 357 5.37 25.18 3.40
C ASN A 357 6.27 23.94 3.18
N GLY A 358 7.17 24.06 2.19
CA GLY A 358 8.07 22.99 1.76
C GLY A 358 7.38 21.85 1.02
N PHE A 359 8.13 20.78 0.74
CA PHE A 359 7.68 19.62 -0.04
C PHE A 359 7.97 18.31 0.73
N PRO A 360 7.30 17.20 0.39
CA PRO A 360 7.69 15.87 0.86
C PRO A 360 8.98 15.39 0.20
N ASP A 361 9.68 14.43 0.83
CA ASP A 361 10.92 13.83 0.30
C ASP A 361 10.63 12.77 -0.77
N TYR A 362 9.39 12.27 -0.83
CA TYR A 362 8.97 11.22 -1.75
C TYR A 362 7.53 11.45 -2.24
N LEU A 363 7.12 10.70 -3.27
CA LEU A 363 5.74 10.71 -3.76
C LEU A 363 4.86 9.77 -2.95
N TYR A 364 3.58 10.11 -2.84
CA TYR A 364 2.57 9.13 -2.48
C TYR A 364 2.23 8.27 -3.72
N ILE A 365 2.81 7.07 -3.80
CA ILE A 365 2.50 6.07 -4.83
C ILE A 365 1.30 5.23 -4.38
N ARG A 366 0.23 5.17 -5.17
CA ARG A 366 -1.01 4.43 -4.77
C ARG A 366 -1.10 3.04 -5.34
N ASP A 367 -0.53 2.85 -6.51
CA ASP A 367 -0.69 1.67 -7.33
C ASP A 367 0.59 1.45 -8.14
N TYR A 368 0.94 0.19 -8.28
CA TYR A 368 2.02 -0.26 -9.13
C TYR A 368 1.78 -1.74 -9.45
N ASN A 369 2.76 -2.45 -9.97
CA ASN A 369 2.65 -3.88 -10.17
C ASN A 369 2.31 -4.58 -8.85
N ARG A 370 1.31 -5.44 -8.92
CA ARG A 370 0.88 -6.33 -7.85
C ARG A 370 0.95 -7.74 -8.42
N PHE A 371 1.31 -8.72 -7.59
CA PHE A 371 1.58 -10.08 -8.02
C PHE A 371 0.59 -11.05 -7.40
N GLU A 372 0.28 -12.14 -8.13
CA GLU A 372 -0.73 -13.11 -7.70
C GLU A 372 -0.37 -13.67 -6.33
N THR A 373 -1.36 -13.69 -5.45
CA THR A 373 -1.31 -14.35 -4.14
C THR A 373 -2.17 -15.61 -4.16
N ASP A 374 -2.12 -16.41 -3.10
CA ASP A 374 -2.92 -17.64 -2.99
C ASP A 374 -4.44 -17.36 -3.03
N TYR A 375 -4.87 -16.15 -2.66
CA TYR A 375 -6.23 -15.67 -2.88
C TYR A 375 -6.27 -14.24 -3.43
N ILE A 376 -7.01 -14.01 -4.51
CA ILE A 376 -7.26 -12.67 -5.07
C ILE A 376 -8.65 -12.21 -4.66
N LEU A 377 -8.74 -11.18 -3.81
CA LEU A 377 -10.01 -10.55 -3.47
C LEU A 377 -10.73 -10.04 -4.71
N THR A 378 -12.02 -10.36 -4.85
CA THR A 378 -12.84 -9.95 -5.99
C THR A 378 -13.81 -8.83 -5.62
N PHE A 379 -14.35 -8.14 -6.63
CA PHE A 379 -15.44 -7.18 -6.45
C PHE A 379 -16.64 -7.80 -5.71
N SER A 380 -16.97 -9.05 -6.06
CA SER A 380 -18.08 -9.80 -5.43
C SER A 380 -17.82 -10.05 -3.95
N ASP A 381 -16.60 -10.44 -3.57
CA ASP A 381 -16.26 -10.66 -2.16
C ASP A 381 -16.48 -9.39 -1.32
N VAL A 382 -16.06 -8.24 -1.85
CA VAL A 382 -16.19 -6.93 -1.21
C VAL A 382 -17.65 -6.50 -1.12
N MET A 383 -18.39 -6.53 -2.23
CA MET A 383 -19.78 -6.04 -2.27
C MET A 383 -20.77 -6.95 -1.54
N ASN A 384 -20.50 -8.26 -1.47
CA ASN A 384 -21.35 -9.21 -0.75
C ASN A 384 -20.91 -9.43 0.71
N SER A 385 -20.06 -8.55 1.25
CA SER A 385 -19.64 -8.59 2.66
C SER A 385 -19.06 -9.95 3.07
N ARG A 386 -18.31 -10.60 2.17
CA ARG A 386 -17.82 -11.96 2.40
C ARG A 386 -16.81 -11.98 3.53
N MET A 387 -16.98 -12.94 4.45
CA MET A 387 -15.98 -13.27 5.47
C MET A 387 -15.27 -14.57 5.10
N PHE A 388 -13.99 -14.66 5.43
CA PHE A 388 -13.18 -15.86 5.23
C PHE A 388 -12.82 -16.51 6.56
N TRP A 389 -12.52 -17.80 6.55
CA TRP A 389 -12.07 -18.50 7.75
C TRP A 389 -10.70 -18.01 8.21
N ASP A 390 -9.88 -17.49 7.29
CA ASP A 390 -8.52 -17.03 7.51
C ASP A 390 -8.37 -15.50 7.55
N ASN A 391 -9.39 -14.75 7.98
CA ASN A 391 -9.28 -13.29 8.02
C ASN A 391 -8.12 -12.83 8.91
N VAL A 392 -7.33 -11.88 8.39
CA VAL A 392 -6.30 -11.16 9.16
C VAL A 392 -6.64 -9.67 9.30
N SER A 393 -7.66 -9.21 8.58
CA SER A 393 -8.18 -7.84 8.65
C SER A 393 -9.64 -7.79 8.20
N ILE A 394 -10.25 -6.62 8.34
CA ILE A 394 -11.56 -6.27 7.83
C ILE A 394 -11.46 -4.96 7.04
N GLY A 395 -12.24 -4.85 5.97
CA GLY A 395 -12.36 -3.63 5.17
C GLY A 395 -13.81 -3.14 5.11
N GLY A 396 -13.99 -1.89 4.71
CA GLY A 396 -15.31 -1.27 4.48
C GLY A 396 -15.22 0.11 3.82
N TYR A 397 -14.14 0.34 3.06
CA TYR A 397 -13.96 1.59 2.34
C TYR A 397 -14.68 1.55 0.99
N ALA A 398 -15.02 2.71 0.45
CA ALA A 398 -15.51 2.82 -0.91
C ALA A 398 -14.56 2.13 -1.91
N LEU A 399 -15.10 1.53 -2.97
CA LEU A 399 -14.29 1.07 -4.09
C LEU A 399 -13.89 2.29 -4.93
N ASP A 400 -12.79 2.92 -4.53
CA ASP A 400 -12.29 4.18 -5.09
C ASP A 400 -10.98 3.97 -5.85
N LEU A 401 -11.09 4.01 -7.18
CA LEU A 401 -9.98 3.95 -8.11
C LEU A 401 -9.59 5.36 -8.51
N GLN A 402 -8.36 5.74 -8.17
CA GLN A 402 -7.84 7.07 -8.45
C GLN A 402 -7.46 7.22 -9.93
N GLY A 403 -7.35 8.46 -10.39
CA GLY A 403 -7.24 8.74 -11.81
C GLY A 403 -6.00 8.15 -12.47
N THR A 404 -6.15 7.72 -13.73
CA THR A 404 -5.06 7.42 -14.66
C THR A 404 -5.07 8.43 -15.80
N ARG A 405 -4.13 8.37 -16.75
CA ARG A 405 -4.17 9.31 -17.89
C ARG A 405 -5.45 9.18 -18.72
N THR A 406 -5.93 7.96 -18.90
CA THR A 406 -7.12 7.64 -19.69
C THR A 406 -8.41 7.82 -18.89
N VAL A 407 -8.35 7.68 -17.57
CA VAL A 407 -9.47 7.92 -16.65
C VAL A 407 -9.10 8.98 -15.61
N PRO A 408 -8.90 10.26 -16.00
CA PRO A 408 -8.26 11.28 -15.17
C PRO A 408 -9.05 11.65 -13.91
N LYS A 409 -10.36 11.41 -13.89
CA LYS A 409 -11.22 11.69 -12.73
C LYS A 409 -11.33 10.52 -11.73
N GLY A 410 -10.75 9.37 -12.05
CA GLY A 410 -10.95 8.14 -11.27
C GLY A 410 -12.37 7.57 -11.42
N ILE A 411 -12.65 6.52 -10.66
CA ILE A 411 -13.89 5.75 -10.71
C ILE A 411 -14.30 5.36 -9.29
N HIS A 412 -15.56 5.62 -8.95
CA HIS A 412 -16.20 5.08 -7.75
C HIS A 412 -17.15 3.95 -8.16
N LEU A 413 -16.88 2.73 -7.68
CA LEU A 413 -17.63 1.52 -8.09
C LEU A 413 -18.69 1.09 -7.07
N GLY A 414 -18.69 1.67 -5.87
CA GLY A 414 -19.66 1.38 -4.82
C GLY A 414 -19.12 1.57 -3.41
N GLN A 415 -20.01 1.34 -2.45
CA GLN A 415 -19.71 1.38 -1.02
C GLN A 415 -20.15 0.04 -0.40
N PRO A 416 -19.21 -0.79 0.07
CA PRO A 416 -19.55 -2.02 0.78
C PRO A 416 -19.94 -1.72 2.24
N ASP A 417 -20.50 -2.71 2.92
CA ASP A 417 -20.45 -2.79 4.38
C ASP A 417 -19.05 -3.27 4.81
N ARG A 418 -18.95 -4.17 5.79
CA ARG A 418 -17.73 -4.83 6.19
C ARG A 418 -17.48 -6.07 5.33
N TYR A 419 -16.23 -6.37 5.03
CA TYR A 419 -15.82 -7.63 4.43
C TYR A 419 -14.49 -8.11 5.04
N GLY A 420 -14.24 -9.40 5.00
CA GLY A 420 -13.03 -10.02 5.51
C GLY A 420 -11.88 -9.93 4.50
N ILE A 421 -10.66 -9.84 5.00
CA ILE A 421 -9.44 -9.90 4.18
C ILE A 421 -8.63 -11.12 4.64
N PRO A 422 -8.55 -12.19 3.81
CA PRO A 422 -7.90 -13.44 4.19
C PRO A 422 -6.37 -13.34 4.19
N LEU A 423 -5.70 -14.16 5.01
CA LEU A 423 -4.24 -14.32 5.01
C LEU A 423 -3.71 -14.64 3.62
N ARG A 424 -4.41 -15.51 2.88
CA ARG A 424 -4.04 -15.91 1.51
C ARG A 424 -3.98 -14.76 0.51
N SER A 425 -4.55 -13.59 0.80
CA SER A 425 -4.37 -12.37 -0.01
C SER A 425 -3.03 -11.66 0.23
N PHE A 426 -2.21 -12.18 1.14
CA PHE A 426 -0.87 -11.69 1.45
C PHE A 426 0.21 -12.76 1.24
N GLU A 427 -0.14 -13.99 0.91
CA GLU A 427 0.80 -15.07 0.60
C GLU A 427 1.10 -15.10 -0.90
N LEU A 428 2.34 -14.80 -1.31
CA LEU A 428 2.72 -14.74 -2.72
C LEU A 428 2.60 -16.11 -3.37
N LYS A 429 1.83 -16.20 -4.46
CA LYS A 429 1.58 -17.47 -5.15
C LYS A 429 2.88 -18.04 -5.70
N GLY A 430 3.08 -19.33 -5.46
CA GLY A 430 4.28 -20.05 -5.89
C GLY A 430 5.44 -20.01 -4.88
N TYR A 431 5.28 -19.32 -3.73
CA TYR A 431 6.27 -19.29 -2.66
C TYR A 431 5.63 -19.64 -1.32
N ASN A 432 6.33 -20.45 -0.51
CA ASN A 432 5.84 -20.87 0.82
C ASN A 432 6.20 -19.88 1.94
N ASN A 433 7.12 -18.96 1.67
CA ASN A 433 7.68 -18.05 2.67
C ASN A 433 7.88 -16.61 2.20
N VAL A 434 7.17 -16.20 1.13
CA VAL A 434 7.17 -14.82 0.66
C VAL A 434 5.78 -14.23 0.88
N LEU A 435 5.74 -13.15 1.65
CA LEU A 435 4.55 -12.37 1.93
C LEU A 435 4.60 -11.04 1.18
N VAL A 436 3.44 -10.57 0.78
CA VAL A 436 3.22 -9.21 0.28
C VAL A 436 2.33 -8.49 1.28
N ILE A 437 2.64 -7.26 1.66
CA ILE A 437 1.80 -6.48 2.61
C ILE A 437 1.63 -5.04 2.15
N GLY A 438 0.71 -4.31 2.80
CA GLY A 438 0.38 -2.94 2.39
C GLY A 438 -0.34 -2.92 1.05
N LYS A 439 0.11 -2.03 0.16
CA LYS A 439 -0.42 -1.87 -1.20
C LYS A 439 -0.22 -3.09 -2.09
N ASN A 440 0.63 -4.04 -1.69
CA ASN A 440 0.92 -5.24 -2.47
C ASN A 440 -0.14 -6.35 -2.30
N ILE A 441 -1.24 -6.09 -1.56
CA ILE A 441 -2.35 -7.04 -1.36
C ILE A 441 -2.88 -7.62 -2.68
N GLY A 442 -3.15 -8.92 -2.67
CA GLY A 442 -3.79 -9.64 -3.76
C GLY A 442 -5.28 -9.32 -3.87
N ALA A 443 -5.62 -8.43 -4.81
CA ALA A 443 -6.99 -8.05 -5.12
C ALA A 443 -7.15 -7.75 -6.61
N ALA A 444 -8.27 -8.10 -7.21
CA ALA A 444 -8.67 -7.59 -8.52
C ALA A 444 -8.77 -6.06 -8.46
N ILE A 445 -8.51 -5.36 -9.57
CA ILE A 445 -8.40 -3.90 -9.58
C ILE A 445 -9.63 -3.22 -8.97
N GLU A 446 -10.83 -3.74 -9.20
CA GLU A 446 -12.07 -3.19 -8.65
C GLU A 446 -12.06 -3.27 -7.10
N ALA A 447 -11.78 -4.45 -6.54
CA ALA A 447 -11.69 -4.66 -5.09
C ALA A 447 -10.50 -3.91 -4.45
N TYR A 448 -9.42 -3.73 -5.21
CA TYR A 448 -8.21 -3.05 -4.76
C TYR A 448 -8.48 -1.61 -4.32
N GLY A 449 -9.44 -0.92 -4.98
CA GLY A 449 -9.87 0.43 -4.59
C GLY A 449 -10.33 0.55 -3.14
N SER A 450 -10.89 -0.52 -2.59
CA SER A 450 -11.29 -0.59 -1.17
C SER A 450 -10.22 -1.24 -0.29
N ALA A 451 -9.64 -2.36 -0.74
CA ALA A 451 -8.79 -3.19 0.09
C ALA A 451 -7.43 -2.54 0.45
N ARG A 452 -6.87 -1.70 -0.43
CA ARG A 452 -5.50 -1.17 -0.31
C ARG A 452 -5.27 -0.12 0.76
N ILE A 453 -6.33 0.46 1.32
CA ILE A 453 -6.18 1.62 2.19
C ILE A 453 -5.38 1.27 3.45
N MET A 454 -4.69 2.27 3.99
CA MET A 454 -3.76 2.12 5.11
C MET A 454 -4.34 1.38 6.32
N PRO A 455 -5.54 1.71 6.86
CA PRO A 455 -6.03 1.04 8.07
C PRO A 455 -6.28 -0.46 7.86
N ASN A 456 -6.84 -0.85 6.71
CA ASN A 456 -7.12 -2.25 6.38
C ASN A 456 -5.80 -3.05 6.31
N THR A 457 -4.81 -2.52 5.60
CA THR A 457 -3.54 -3.22 5.37
C THR A 457 -2.58 -3.15 6.56
N ALA A 458 -2.67 -2.11 7.39
CA ALA A 458 -1.95 -2.01 8.65
C ALA A 458 -2.45 -3.01 9.69
N LEU A 459 -3.78 -3.17 9.81
CA LEU A 459 -4.36 -4.20 10.67
C LEU A 459 -3.94 -5.60 10.19
N ALA A 460 -3.99 -5.87 8.87
CA ALA A 460 -3.53 -7.13 8.31
C ALA A 460 -2.06 -7.42 8.66
N ALA A 461 -1.18 -6.45 8.44
CA ALA A 461 0.25 -6.63 8.71
C ALA A 461 0.54 -6.86 10.20
N GLN A 462 -0.14 -6.14 11.09
CA GLN A 462 -0.05 -6.37 12.54
C GLN A 462 -0.51 -7.79 12.90
N THR A 463 -1.68 -8.22 12.41
CA THR A 463 -2.23 -9.55 12.65
C THR A 463 -1.30 -10.65 12.14
N ILE A 464 -0.75 -10.50 10.92
CA ILE A 464 0.21 -11.44 10.34
C ILE A 464 1.48 -11.54 11.19
N GLY A 465 2.02 -10.41 11.69
CA GLY A 465 3.18 -10.41 12.59
C GLY A 465 2.93 -11.17 13.90
N ILE A 466 1.72 -11.03 14.47
CA ILE A 466 1.28 -11.79 15.64
C ILE A 466 1.22 -13.30 15.33
N ILE A 467 0.61 -13.67 14.21
CA ILE A 467 0.47 -15.08 13.79
C ILE A 467 1.83 -15.70 13.53
N LEU A 468 2.72 -15.05 12.77
CA LEU A 468 4.09 -15.51 12.52
C LEU A 468 4.82 -15.81 13.83
N GLY A 469 4.83 -14.83 14.74
CA GLY A 469 5.51 -14.96 16.02
C GLY A 469 4.99 -16.10 16.89
N ARG A 470 3.70 -16.39 16.81
CA ARG A 470 3.05 -17.40 17.64
C ARG A 470 3.10 -18.81 17.04
N GLU A 471 2.83 -18.94 15.74
CA GLU A 471 2.65 -20.24 15.09
C GLU A 471 3.99 -20.85 14.67
N LEU A 472 4.99 -20.04 14.30
CA LEU A 472 6.33 -20.56 14.01
C LEU A 472 7.00 -21.20 15.23
N LYS A 473 6.76 -20.66 16.43
CA LYS A 473 7.21 -21.29 17.69
C LYS A 473 6.57 -22.65 17.95
N GLN A 474 5.40 -22.90 17.36
CA GLN A 474 4.70 -24.19 17.43
C GLN A 474 5.05 -25.09 16.24
N GLY A 475 6.02 -24.71 15.41
CA GLY A 475 6.45 -25.45 14.24
C GLY A 475 5.46 -25.41 13.06
N LYS A 476 4.49 -24.48 13.07
CA LYS A 476 3.51 -24.33 11.98
C LYS A 476 3.85 -23.14 11.09
N HIS A 477 4.01 -23.40 9.79
CA HIS A 477 4.14 -22.34 8.80
C HIS A 477 2.76 -21.77 8.46
N LEU A 478 2.74 -20.50 8.02
CA LEU A 478 1.50 -19.81 7.65
C LEU A 478 0.66 -20.59 6.61
N HIS A 479 1.31 -21.18 5.62
CA HIS A 479 0.65 -21.94 4.55
C HIS A 479 0.08 -23.30 5.01
N ASP A 480 0.44 -23.77 6.20
CA ASP A 480 -0.08 -25.01 6.80
C ASP A 480 -1.29 -24.76 7.72
N LEU A 481 -1.59 -23.49 8.03
CA LEU A 481 -2.69 -23.14 8.92
C LEU A 481 -4.03 -23.45 8.24
N ASN A 482 -4.94 -24.02 9.02
CA ASN A 482 -6.27 -24.41 8.57
C ASN A 482 -7.38 -23.70 9.36
N GLN A 483 -8.63 -24.03 9.07
CA GLN A 483 -9.79 -23.41 9.70
C GLN A 483 -9.83 -23.57 11.23
N GLU A 484 -9.40 -24.72 11.77
CA GLU A 484 -9.36 -24.92 13.23
C GLU A 484 -8.27 -24.08 13.89
N ASP A 485 -7.11 -23.96 13.25
CA ASP A 485 -6.07 -23.03 13.70
C ASP A 485 -6.58 -21.60 13.74
N PHE A 486 -7.30 -21.16 12.70
CA PHE A 486 -7.82 -19.79 12.66
C PHE A 486 -8.95 -19.52 13.64
N LYS A 487 -9.81 -20.49 13.97
CA LYS A 487 -10.77 -20.34 15.08
C LYS A 487 -10.05 -19.99 16.39
N ARG A 488 -8.97 -20.72 16.72
CA ARG A 488 -8.13 -20.46 17.89
C ARG A 488 -7.40 -19.11 17.79
N ILE A 489 -6.87 -18.76 16.62
CA ILE A 489 -6.18 -17.50 16.38
C ILE A 489 -7.14 -16.31 16.56
N HIS A 490 -8.33 -16.34 15.96
CA HIS A 490 -9.31 -15.26 16.08
C HIS A 490 -9.77 -15.04 17.52
N GLN A 491 -9.98 -16.11 18.29
CA GLN A 491 -10.27 -16.01 19.73
C GLN A 491 -9.14 -15.33 20.49
N TYR A 492 -7.89 -15.66 20.17
CA TYR A 492 -6.72 -15.05 20.79
C TYR A 492 -6.56 -13.58 20.40
N LEU A 493 -6.72 -13.22 19.13
CA LEU A 493 -6.69 -11.83 18.65
C LEU A 493 -7.73 -10.97 19.37
N LYS A 494 -8.94 -11.50 19.55
CA LYS A 494 -10.03 -10.84 20.25
C LYS A 494 -9.73 -10.63 21.73
N LYS A 495 -9.15 -11.65 22.39
CA LYS A 495 -8.86 -11.63 23.82
C LYS A 495 -7.67 -10.74 24.16
N GLU A 496 -6.54 -10.94 23.48
CA GLU A 496 -5.25 -10.33 23.87
C GLU A 496 -4.96 -9.01 23.14
N TYR A 497 -5.53 -8.80 21.94
CA TYR A 497 -5.28 -7.59 21.13
C TYR A 497 -6.54 -6.76 20.86
N HIS A 498 -7.70 -7.23 21.31
CA HIS A 498 -9.01 -6.63 21.00
C HIS A 498 -9.28 -6.46 19.50
N ILE A 499 -8.67 -7.33 18.67
CA ILE A 499 -8.85 -7.37 17.23
C ILE A 499 -9.96 -8.39 16.92
N LYS A 500 -11.02 -7.93 16.25
CA LYS A 500 -12.13 -8.75 15.77
C LYS A 500 -12.15 -8.73 14.25
N VAL A 501 -11.90 -9.90 13.67
CA VAL A 501 -11.87 -10.14 12.21
C VAL A 501 -12.83 -11.27 11.81
N ASP A 502 -13.64 -11.72 12.76
CA ASP A 502 -14.85 -12.51 12.57
C ASP A 502 -16.05 -11.57 12.30
N GLY A 503 -17.03 -12.06 11.54
CA GLY A 503 -18.19 -11.29 11.04
C GLY A 503 -19.05 -10.65 12.12
#